data_AF-A0A6C0KD98-F1
#
_entry.id   AF-A0A6C0KD98-F1
#
_cell.length_a   1.000
_cell.length_b   1.000
_cell.length_c   1.000
_cell.angle_alpha   90.00
_cell.angle_beta   90.00
_cell.angle_gamma   90.00
#
_symmetry.space_group_name_H-M   'P 1'
#
loop_
_entity.id
_entity.type
_entity.pdbx_description
1 polymer ?
#
loop_
_entity_poly.entity_id
_entity_poly.type
_entity_poly.pdbx_seq_one_letter_code
_entity_poly.pdbx_strand_id
1 'polypeptide(L)'
;MGFKTFLFRMASSWFGLNIGIIVMFACIYYFIDKERKISYFTGISKQKNDRTFTDYLYFSVIVTSTLGLGEITAQKPDDVTGRFSQFGRGLIAGHVMLSLLLNDMLDSVENFILA
;
A
#
# COMPACT_ATOMS: atom_id res chain seq x y z
N MET A 1 -14.12 -26.94 -19.80
CA MET A 1 -13.57 -25.57 -19.84
C MET A 1 -12.12 -25.66 -19.39
N GLY A 2 -11.15 -25.31 -20.22
CA GLY A 2 -9.76 -25.77 -20.08
C GLY A 2 -8.97 -25.08 -18.97
N PHE A 3 -8.04 -25.83 -18.35
CA PHE A 3 -7.08 -25.39 -17.33
C PHE A 3 -6.43 -24.02 -17.59
N LYS A 4 -6.17 -23.68 -18.86
CA LYS A 4 -5.64 -22.37 -19.27
C LYS A 4 -6.59 -21.20 -18.98
N THR A 5 -7.89 -21.38 -19.19
CA THR A 5 -8.91 -20.36 -18.91
C THR A 5 -9.06 -20.14 -17.41
N PHE A 6 -8.84 -21.20 -16.61
CA PHE A 6 -8.86 -21.11 -15.15
C PHE A 6 -7.67 -20.30 -14.62
N LEU A 7 -6.43 -20.67 -15.00
CA LEU A 7 -5.21 -19.94 -14.62
C LEU A 7 -5.28 -18.45 -15.02
N PHE A 8 -5.86 -18.15 -16.19
CA PHE A 8 -6.01 -16.77 -16.64
C PHE A 8 -6.99 -15.96 -15.76
N ARG A 9 -8.11 -16.56 -15.34
CA ARG A 9 -9.08 -15.90 -14.45
C ARG A 9 -8.47 -15.65 -13.07
N MET A 10 -7.72 -16.63 -12.56
CA MET A 10 -6.99 -16.55 -11.30
C MET A 10 -5.95 -15.40 -11.31
N ALA A 11 -5.05 -15.40 -12.30
CA ALA A 11 -4.05 -14.34 -12.45
C ALA A 11 -4.70 -12.95 -12.59
N SER A 12 -5.82 -12.86 -13.30
CA SER A 12 -6.57 -11.61 -13.48
C SER A 12 -7.22 -11.13 -12.17
N SER A 13 -7.81 -12.03 -11.38
CA SER A 13 -8.39 -11.70 -10.06
C SER A 13 -7.31 -11.25 -9.08
N TRP A 14 -6.19 -11.96 -9.02
CA TRP A 14 -5.04 -11.59 -8.18
C TRP A 14 -4.48 -10.22 -8.56
N PHE A 15 -4.30 -9.98 -9.86
CA PHE A 15 -3.81 -8.71 -10.38
C PHE A 15 -4.79 -7.56 -10.06
N GLY A 16 -6.09 -7.77 -10.27
CA GLY A 16 -7.13 -6.80 -9.95
C GLY A 16 -7.19 -6.45 -8.47
N LEU A 17 -7.06 -7.45 -7.59
CA LEU A 17 -7.03 -7.28 -6.15
C LEU A 17 -5.81 -6.46 -5.71
N ASN A 18 -4.62 -6.76 -6.23
CA ASN A 18 -3.40 -6.01 -5.90
C ASN A 18 -3.47 -4.56 -6.40
N ILE A 19 -3.98 -4.31 -7.61
CA ILE A 19 -4.24 -2.94 -8.09
C ILE A 19 -5.22 -2.22 -7.17
N GLY A 20 -6.29 -2.89 -6.76
CA GLY A 20 -7.29 -2.31 -5.86
C GLY A 20 -6.69 -1.87 -4.52
N ILE A 21 -5.86 -2.72 -3.92
CA ILE A 21 -5.14 -2.41 -2.67
C ILE A 21 -4.19 -1.23 -2.88
N ILE A 22 -3.39 -1.25 -3.95
CA ILE A 22 -2.43 -0.19 -4.27
C ILE A 22 -3.14 1.16 -4.37
N VAL A 23 -4.22 1.25 -5.14
CA VAL A 23 -4.97 2.50 -5.32
C VAL A 23 -5.65 2.94 -4.02
N MET A 24 -6.25 2.00 -3.28
CA MET A 24 -6.89 2.28 -2.00
C MET A 24 -5.89 2.90 -1.01
N PHE A 25 -4.72 2.29 -0.82
CA PHE A 25 -3.71 2.83 0.10
C PHE A 25 -3.06 4.11 -0.41
N ALA A 26 -2.86 4.26 -1.71
CA ALA A 26 -2.40 5.52 -2.29
C ALA A 26 -3.36 6.67 -1.96
N CYS A 27 -4.68 6.43 -2.06
CA CYS A 27 -5.70 7.38 -1.64
C CYS A 27 -5.63 7.67 -0.14
N ILE A 28 -5.53 6.64 0.71
CA ILE A 28 -5.42 6.82 2.16
C ILE A 28 -4.22 7.70 2.49
N TYR A 29 -3.03 7.37 1.98
CA TYR A 29 -1.80 8.13 2.20
C TYR A 29 -1.92 9.57 1.71
N TYR A 30 -2.50 9.77 0.52
CA TYR A 30 -2.72 11.10 -0.02
C TYR A 30 -3.65 11.94 0.85
N PHE A 31 -4.81 11.40 1.26
CA PHE A 31 -5.79 12.15 2.05
C PHE A 31 -5.29 12.52 3.44
N ILE A 32 -4.59 11.60 4.12
CA ILE A 32 -4.09 11.87 5.48
C ILE A 32 -2.92 12.87 5.49
N ASP A 33 -2.15 12.93 4.40
CA ASP A 33 -0.88 13.65 4.35
C ASP A 33 -0.94 14.97 3.58
N LYS A 34 -1.72 15.04 2.49
CA LYS A 34 -1.82 16.22 1.62
C LYS A 34 -2.16 17.49 2.39
N GLU A 35 -3.10 17.43 3.33
CA GLU A 35 -3.56 18.64 4.02
C GLU A 35 -2.61 19.11 5.14
N ARG A 36 -1.60 18.31 5.49
CA ARG A 36 -0.75 18.57 6.65
C ARG A 36 0.45 19.46 6.33
N LYS A 37 0.78 20.33 7.29
CA LYS A 37 2.00 21.16 7.26
C LYS A 37 3.27 20.30 7.25
N ILE A 38 3.31 19.25 8.07
CA ILE A 38 4.42 18.29 8.17
C ILE A 38 3.91 16.94 7.67
N SER A 39 4.65 16.33 6.74
CA SER A 39 4.32 15.02 6.19
C SER A 39 4.66 13.90 7.18
N TYR A 40 3.85 12.85 7.21
CA TYR A 40 4.14 11.58 7.89
C TYR A 40 5.28 10.80 7.24
N PHE A 41 5.63 11.14 6.00
CA PHE A 41 6.61 10.43 5.20
C PHE A 41 7.80 11.33 4.87
N THR A 42 8.99 10.74 4.93
CA THR A 42 10.22 11.31 4.39
C THR A 42 10.42 10.78 2.97
N GLY A 43 11.06 11.56 2.10
CA GLY A 43 11.20 11.24 0.68
C GLY A 43 10.14 11.89 -0.22
N ILE A 44 9.05 12.39 0.36
CA ILE A 44 8.03 13.19 -0.32
C ILE A 44 8.33 14.69 -0.10
N SER A 45 7.92 15.55 -1.04
CA SER A 45 8.16 16.99 -0.94
C SER A 45 7.69 17.57 0.40
N LYS A 46 8.55 18.37 1.03
CA LYS A 46 8.23 19.08 2.27
C LYS A 46 7.14 20.13 2.05
N GLN A 47 7.10 20.75 0.87
CA GLN A 47 6.10 21.74 0.53
C GLN A 47 4.76 21.07 0.22
N LYS A 48 3.71 21.46 0.94
CA LYS A 48 2.36 20.92 0.80
C LYS A 48 1.85 20.94 -0.66
N ASN A 49 2.12 22.04 -1.38
CA ASN A 49 1.58 22.25 -2.73
C ASN A 49 2.27 21.40 -3.79
N ASP A 50 3.47 20.88 -3.50
CA ASP A 50 4.26 20.07 -4.43
C ASP A 50 4.01 18.57 -4.26
N ARG A 51 3.20 18.16 -3.26
CA ARG A 51 2.91 16.74 -3.00
C ARG A 51 1.88 16.25 -4.02
N THR A 52 2.30 15.33 -4.88
CA THR A 52 1.44 14.78 -5.92
C THR A 52 0.86 13.43 -5.50
N PHE A 53 -0.29 13.06 -6.06
CA PHE A 53 -0.86 11.73 -5.83
C PHE A 53 0.10 10.62 -6.30
N THR A 54 0.87 10.89 -7.35
CA THR A 54 1.86 9.97 -7.95
C THR A 54 2.90 9.51 -6.93
N ASP A 55 3.36 10.39 -6.03
CA ASP A 55 4.33 10.05 -4.99
C ASP A 55 3.79 8.96 -4.05
N TYR A 56 2.52 9.08 -3.66
CA TYR A 56 1.85 8.12 -2.79
C TYR A 56 1.44 6.85 -3.52
N LEU A 57 1.12 6.95 -4.82
CA LEU A 57 0.87 5.79 -5.66
C LEU A 57 2.14 4.95 -5.80
N TYR A 58 3.27 5.58 -6.11
CA TYR A 58 4.58 4.94 -6.14
C TYR A 58 4.92 4.29 -4.80
N PHE A 59 4.71 5.02 -3.70
CA PHE A 59 4.93 4.49 -2.37
C PHE A 59 4.06 3.26 -2.08
N SER A 60 2.78 3.31 -2.44
CA SER A 60 1.84 2.21 -2.28
C SER A 60 2.31 0.96 -3.05
N VAL A 61 2.75 1.13 -4.30
CA VAL A 61 3.32 0.04 -5.12
C VAL A 61 4.53 -0.62 -4.44
N ILE A 62 5.46 0.18 -3.90
CA ILE A 62 6.65 -0.35 -3.20
C ILE A 62 6.24 -1.15 -1.96
N VAL A 63 5.25 -0.67 -1.20
CA VAL A 63 4.78 -1.34 0.02
C VAL A 63 4.04 -2.64 -0.33
N THR A 64 3.13 -2.63 -1.30
CA THR A 64 2.40 -3.83 -1.73
C THR A 64 3.35 -4.88 -2.32
N SER A 65 4.38 -4.46 -3.05
CA SER A 65 5.41 -5.37 -3.58
C SER A 65 6.40 -5.87 -2.53
N THR A 66 6.34 -5.35 -1.30
CA THR A 66 7.25 -5.67 -0.18
C THR A 66 8.74 -5.40 -0.47
N LEU A 67 9.05 -4.60 -1.50
CA LEU A 67 10.43 -4.28 -1.89
C LEU A 67 11.15 -3.42 -0.84
N GLY A 68 10.45 -2.44 -0.27
CA GLY A 68 10.99 -1.59 0.79
C GLY A 68 12.22 -0.76 0.39
N LEU A 69 12.19 -0.08 -0.76
CA LEU A 69 13.34 0.66 -1.34
C LEU A 69 13.93 1.77 -0.45
N GLY A 70 13.21 2.22 0.58
CA GLY A 70 13.72 3.19 1.56
C GLY A 70 13.77 4.65 1.08
N GLU A 71 13.45 4.93 -0.19
CA GLU A 71 13.33 6.29 -0.73
C GLU A 71 12.22 7.07 -0.02
N ILE A 72 11.06 6.44 0.14
CA ILE A 72 9.94 6.95 0.93
C ILE A 72 9.80 6.08 2.18
N THR A 73 9.88 6.70 3.36
CA THR A 73 9.75 6.00 4.65
C THR A 73 8.95 6.83 5.64
N ALA A 74 8.35 6.17 6.64
CA ALA A 74 7.74 6.89 7.75
C ALA A 74 8.77 7.80 8.43
N GLN A 75 8.35 9.01 8.78
CA GLN A 75 9.20 10.03 9.38
C GLN A 75 9.94 9.46 10.60
N LYS A 76 11.22 9.78 10.75
CA LYS A 76 12.00 9.35 11.93
C LYS A 76 11.42 10.03 13.19
N PRO A 77 11.31 9.31 14.31
CA PRO A 77 10.84 9.91 15.54
C PRO A 77 11.86 10.96 16.01
N ASP A 78 11.40 12.19 16.19
CA ASP A 78 12.07 13.22 16.98
C ASP A 78 11.13 13.66 18.12
N ASP A 79 11.63 14.50 19.04
CA ASP A 79 10.90 14.94 20.23
C ASP A 79 9.55 15.64 19.93
N VAL A 80 9.33 16.08 18.68
CA VAL A 80 8.13 16.81 18.24
C VAL A 80 7.20 15.92 17.39
N THR A 81 7.75 14.95 16.66
CA THR A 81 7.02 14.12 15.67
C THR A 81 6.89 12.65 16.05
N GLY A 82 7.31 12.24 17.25
CA GLY A 82 7.24 10.84 17.70
C GLY A 82 5.88 10.15 17.48
N ARG A 83 4.76 10.83 17.80
CA ARG A 83 3.41 10.31 17.54
C ARG A 83 3.07 10.22 16.04
N PHE A 84 3.60 11.13 15.23
CA PHE A 84 3.43 11.10 13.77
C PHE A 84 4.18 9.93 13.16
N SER A 85 5.42 9.71 13.59
CA SER A 85 6.23 8.55 13.19
C SER A 85 5.52 7.23 13.47
N GLN A 86 4.96 7.07 14.68
CA GLN A 86 4.23 5.86 15.06
C GLN A 86 2.99 5.62 14.19
N PHE A 87 2.22 6.67 13.90
CA PHE A 87 1.03 6.57 13.05
C PHE A 87 1.39 6.18 11.60
N GLY A 88 2.38 6.84 11.00
CA GLY A 88 2.85 6.51 9.65
C GLY A 88 3.38 5.08 9.54
N ARG A 89 4.14 4.61 10.54
CA ARG A 89 4.61 3.21 10.62
C ARG A 89 3.45 2.23 10.76
N GLY A 90 2.46 2.55 11.61
CA GLY A 90 1.27 1.74 11.79
C GLY A 90 0.46 1.59 10.51
N LEU A 91 0.34 2.64 9.71
CA LEU A 91 -0.32 2.58 8.41
C LEU A 91 0.42 1.72 7.39
N ILE A 92 1.75 1.80 7.34
CA ILE A 92 2.55 0.93 6.48
C ILE A 92 2.40 -0.52 6.92
N ALA A 93 2.49 -0.80 8.23
CA ALA A 93 2.28 -2.15 8.77
C ALA A 93 0.87 -2.68 8.46
N GLY A 94 -0.16 -1.85 8.62
CA GLY A 94 -1.53 -2.19 8.27
C GLY A 94 -1.72 -2.47 6.77
N HIS A 95 -1.03 -1.73 5.91
CA HIS A 95 -1.01 -1.99 4.47
C HIS A 95 -0.43 -3.36 4.15
N VAL A 96 0.76 -3.67 4.67
CA VAL A 96 1.40 -4.98 4.45
C VAL A 96 0.52 -6.10 4.98
N MET A 97 0.01 -5.98 6.21
CA MET A 97 -0.84 -7.01 6.82
C MET A 97 -2.14 -7.23 6.04
N LEU A 98 -2.81 -6.17 5.61
CA LEU A 98 -4.05 -6.30 4.83
C LEU A 98 -3.78 -6.89 3.44
N SER A 99 -2.65 -6.53 2.82
CA SER A 99 -2.24 -7.11 1.54
C SER A 99 -2.00 -8.61 1.65
N LEU A 100 -1.29 -9.07 2.68
CA LEU A 100 -1.08 -10.49 2.92
C LEU A 100 -2.40 -11.22 3.20
N LEU A 101 -3.25 -10.68 4.08
CA LEU A 101 -4.54 -11.28 4.40
C LEU A 101 -5.43 -11.45 3.17
N LEU A 102 -5.51 -10.43 2.31
CA LEU A 102 -6.35 -10.49 1.11
C LEU A 102 -5.81 -11.46 0.05
N ASN A 103 -4.49 -11.60 -0.06
CA ASN A 103 -3.87 -12.63 -0.89
C ASN A 103 -4.20 -14.03 -0.35
N ASP A 104 -4.01 -14.28 0.95
CA ASP A 104 -4.34 -15.57 1.58
C ASP A 104 -5.83 -15.93 1.44
N MET A 105 -6.72 -14.94 1.56
CA MET A 105 -8.16 -15.14 1.33
C MET A 105 -8.46 -15.52 -0.12
N LEU A 106 -7.79 -14.91 -1.10
CA LEU A 106 -7.97 -15.23 -2.51
C LEU A 106 -7.54 -16.67 -2.78
N ASP A 107 -6.38 -17.08 -2.26
CA ASP A 107 -5.85 -18.43 -2.38
C ASP A 107 -6.77 -19.46 -1.68
N SER A 108 -7.30 -19.12 -0.51
CA SER A 108 -8.26 -19.98 0.21
C SER A 108 -9.57 -20.17 -0.56
N VAL A 109 -10.11 -19.10 -1.15
CA VAL A 109 -11.33 -19.17 -1.98
C VAL A 109 -11.07 -20.01 -3.23
N GLU A 110 -9.90 -19.84 -3.84
CA GLU A 110 -9.50 -20.65 -4.98
C GLU A 110 -9.44 -22.14 -4.64
N ASN A 111 -8.76 -22.49 -3.55
CA ASN A 111 -8.67 -23.88 -3.09
C ASN A 111 -10.04 -24.49 -2.77
N PHE A 112 -10.97 -23.70 -2.23
CA PHE A 112 -12.35 -24.16 -1.98
C PHE A 112 -13.12 -24.44 -3.27
N ILE A 113 -12.93 -23.63 -4.32
CA ILE A 113 -13.58 -23.83 -5.62
C ILE A 113 -13.02 -25.06 -6.36
N LEU A 114 -11.75 -25.41 -6.10
CA LEU A 114 -11.06 -26.53 -6.74
C LEU A 114 -11.32 -27.90 -6.07
N ALA A 115 -11.75 -27.92 -4.82
CA ALA A 115 -12.08 -29.13 -4.04
C ALA A 115 -13.46 -29.69 -4.38
#